data_AF-A0A7V9C4S0-F1
#
_entry.id   AF-A0A7V9C4S0-F1
#
_cell.length_a   1.000
_cell.length_b   1.000
_cell.length_c   1.000
_cell.angle_alpha   90.00
_cell.angle_beta   90.00
_cell.angle_gamma   90.00
#
_symmetry.space_group_name_H-M   'P 1'
#
loop_
_entity.id
_entity.type
_entity.pdbx_description
1 polymer ?
#
loop_
_entity_poly.entity_id
_entity_poly.type
_entity_poly.pdbx_seq_one_letter_code
_entity_poly.pdbx_strand_id
1 'polypeptide(L)'
;MHCPRCGQQQLSAETKFCSRCGFQLGLVSELLIHGGYLPQLADLYKKKTIFTRKNGIMLSLLWFIIFVPLLTSIFGAALNIEILGIICALIGVFGSFMIFVASLVYLGKAPMQFDMQINEPRVGNANTFYDQAKRGALPPQQNQPASSYIAPENTWKGADTGEFARPGSVTDSTTKLLKKDE
;
A
#
# COMPACT_ATOMS: atom_id res chain seq x y z
N MET A 1 26.03 -5.69 2.39
CA MET A 1 24.89 -4.92 2.96
C MET A 1 25.17 -4.71 4.45
N HIS A 2 24.74 -3.60 5.05
CA HIS A 2 24.93 -3.36 6.49
C HIS A 2 23.70 -3.81 7.29
N CYS A 3 23.92 -4.41 8.46
CA CYS A 3 22.82 -4.76 9.35
C CYS A 3 22.24 -3.49 10.01
N PRO A 4 20.92 -3.23 9.94
CA PRO A 4 20.34 -2.01 10.52
C PRO A 4 20.36 -2.00 12.05
N ARG A 5 20.50 -3.17 12.70
CA ARG A 5 20.48 -3.29 14.16
C ARG A 5 21.87 -3.13 14.80
N CYS A 6 22.90 -3.69 14.18
CA CYS A 6 24.26 -3.71 14.76
C CYS A 6 25.31 -2.98 13.91
N GLY A 7 24.93 -2.42 12.75
CA GLY A 7 25.82 -1.67 11.87
C GLY A 7 26.95 -2.49 11.23
N GLN A 8 26.94 -3.81 11.37
CA GLN A 8 28.01 -4.66 10.85
C GLN A 8 27.83 -4.92 9.35
N GLN A 9 28.94 -4.85 8.61
CA GLN A 9 28.97 -5.17 7.19
C GLN A 9 28.88 -6.68 7.00
N GLN A 10 27.87 -7.15 6.26
CA GLN A 10 27.79 -8.56 5.89
C GLN A 10 28.86 -8.92 4.87
N LEU A 11 29.60 -9.98 5.18
CA LEU A 11 30.67 -10.55 4.36
C LEU A 11 30.12 -11.37 3.17
N SER A 12 28.89 -11.88 3.25
CA SER A 12 28.26 -12.66 2.17
C SER A 12 26.77 -12.33 2.03
N ALA A 13 26.33 -12.18 0.78
CA ALA A 13 24.94 -11.89 0.40
C ALA A 13 23.98 -13.08 0.57
N GLU A 14 24.49 -14.32 0.73
CA GLU A 14 23.64 -15.51 0.92
C GLU A 14 23.16 -15.70 2.35
N THR A 15 23.76 -14.99 3.32
CA THR A 15 23.43 -15.18 4.74
C THR A 15 22.14 -14.47 5.11
N LYS A 16 21.06 -15.25 5.31
CA LYS A 16 19.73 -14.77 5.73
C LYS A 16 19.69 -14.14 7.12
N PHE A 17 20.77 -14.27 7.91
CA PHE A 17 20.88 -13.79 9.29
C PHE A 17 22.18 -13.02 9.52
N CYS A 18 22.12 -12.01 10.39
CA CYS A 18 23.32 -11.36 10.92
C CYS A 18 24.02 -12.27 11.95
N SER A 19 25.32 -12.54 11.75
CA SER A 19 26.12 -13.40 12.64
C SER A 19 26.26 -12.86 14.07
N ARG A 20 26.13 -11.54 14.29
CA ARG A 20 26.33 -10.92 15.61
C ARG A 20 25.06 -10.72 16.42
N CYS A 21 23.95 -10.34 15.76
CA CYS A 21 22.71 -10.00 16.46
C CYS A 21 21.52 -10.92 16.10
N GLY A 22 21.73 -11.92 15.24
CA GLY A 22 20.70 -12.88 14.82
C GLY A 22 19.57 -12.28 13.99
N PHE A 23 19.68 -11.03 13.57
CA PHE A 23 18.63 -10.34 12.83
C PHE A 23 18.43 -10.93 11.43
N GLN A 24 17.17 -11.19 11.04
CA GLN A 24 16.79 -11.72 9.73
C GLN A 24 16.96 -10.65 8.66
N LEU A 25 18.00 -10.79 7.84
CA LEU A 25 18.29 -9.87 6.75
C LEU A 25 17.61 -10.27 5.45
N GLY A 26 17.19 -11.55 5.31
CA GLY A 26 16.42 -12.00 4.15
C GLY A 26 15.11 -11.22 3.97
N LEU A 27 14.32 -11.09 5.03
CA LEU A 27 13.06 -10.35 4.99
C LEU A 27 13.26 -8.85 4.71
N VAL A 28 14.33 -8.27 5.27
CA VAL A 28 14.67 -6.86 5.00
C VAL A 28 15.17 -6.67 3.58
N SER A 29 15.91 -7.62 3.00
CA SER A 29 16.31 -7.54 1.60
C SER A 29 15.11 -7.63 0.66
N GLU A 30 14.14 -8.50 0.93
CA GLU A 30 12.89 -8.55 0.17
C GLU A 30 12.09 -7.26 0.33
N LEU A 31 11.98 -6.74 1.55
CA LEU A 31 11.33 -5.45 1.82
C LEU A 31 12.03 -4.31 1.06
N LEU A 32 13.36 -4.28 1.01
CA LEU A 32 14.13 -3.26 0.31
C LEU A 32 13.93 -3.35 -1.21
N ILE A 33 13.94 -4.58 -1.76
CA ILE A 33 13.73 -4.85 -3.19
C ILE A 33 12.33 -4.41 -3.62
N HIS A 34 11.32 -4.66 -2.78
CA HIS A 34 9.93 -4.30 -3.02
C HIS A 34 9.55 -2.91 -2.52
N GLY A 35 10.52 -2.07 -2.13
CA GLY A 35 10.29 -0.67 -1.77
C GLY A 35 9.42 -0.47 -0.53
N GLY A 36 9.49 -1.38 0.44
CA GLY A 36 8.70 -1.30 1.69
C GLY A 36 7.48 -2.22 1.73
N TYR A 37 7.26 -3.07 0.71
CA TYR A 37 6.09 -3.94 0.62
C TYR A 37 6.46 -5.43 0.71
N LEU A 38 5.65 -6.22 1.42
CA LEU A 38 5.78 -7.68 1.48
C LEU A 38 4.54 -8.34 0.87
N PRO A 39 4.61 -8.82 -0.39
CA PRO A 39 3.46 -9.41 -1.07
C PRO A 39 2.92 -10.64 -0.33
N GLN A 40 3.81 -11.45 0.27
CA GLN A 40 3.41 -12.65 1.00
C GLN A 40 2.58 -12.35 2.26
N LEU A 41 2.90 -11.26 2.98
CA LEU A 41 2.11 -10.87 4.14
C LEU A 41 0.78 -10.25 3.72
N ALA A 42 0.75 -9.52 2.61
CA ALA A 42 -0.48 -8.93 2.10
C ALA A 42 -1.50 -10.01 1.70
N ASP A 43 -1.05 -11.12 1.11
CA ASP A 43 -1.91 -12.25 0.78
C ASP A 43 -2.39 -13.00 2.04
N LEU A 44 -1.54 -13.14 3.07
CA LEU A 44 -1.94 -13.73 4.34
C LEU A 44 -2.94 -12.86 5.11
N TYR A 45 -2.82 -11.53 5.00
CA TYR A 45 -3.75 -10.58 5.61
C TYR A 45 -5.00 -10.31 4.76
N LYS A 46 -5.08 -10.86 3.54
CA LYS A 46 -6.24 -10.77 2.66
C LYS A 46 -7.35 -11.65 3.23
N LYS A 47 -8.04 -11.16 4.27
CA LYS A 47 -9.22 -11.80 4.82
C LYS A 47 -10.22 -11.99 3.70
N LYS A 48 -10.44 -13.23 3.30
CA LYS A 48 -11.44 -13.59 2.29
C LYS A 48 -12.81 -13.28 2.87
N THR A 49 -13.34 -12.09 2.60
CA THR A 49 -14.68 -11.72 3.03
C THR A 49 -15.66 -12.49 2.15
N ILE A 50 -16.12 -13.62 2.65
CA ILE A 50 -17.04 -14.53 1.94
C ILE A 50 -18.36 -13.79 1.59
N PHE A 51 -18.73 -12.79 2.40
CA PHE A 51 -19.87 -11.90 2.17
C PHE A 51 -19.41 -10.53 1.64
N THR A 52 -19.26 -10.41 0.32
CA THR A 52 -19.18 -9.11 -0.36
C THR A 52 -20.54 -8.74 -0.93
N ARG A 53 -20.84 -7.45 -1.09
CA ARG A 53 -22.10 -6.95 -1.69
C ARG A 53 -22.43 -7.60 -3.04
N LYS A 54 -21.40 -7.94 -3.83
CA LYS A 54 -21.56 -8.66 -5.10
C LYS A 54 -22.06 -10.09 -4.89
N ASN A 55 -21.53 -10.79 -3.88
CA ASN A 55 -21.93 -12.15 -3.55
C ASN A 55 -23.37 -12.22 -3.02
N GLY A 56 -23.81 -11.24 -2.23
CA GLY A 56 -25.20 -11.20 -1.76
C GLY A 56 -26.21 -10.89 -2.87
N ILE A 57 -25.85 -10.05 -3.84
CA ILE A 57 -26.66 -9.86 -5.06
C ILE A 57 -26.70 -11.14 -5.91
N MET A 58 -25.56 -11.80 -6.11
CA MET A 58 -25.51 -13.08 -6.83
C MET A 58 -26.32 -14.17 -6.11
N LEU A 59 -26.27 -14.22 -4.78
CA LEU A 59 -27.06 -15.15 -3.98
C LEU A 59 -28.56 -14.87 -4.10
N SER A 60 -28.97 -13.59 -4.06
CA SER A 60 -30.36 -13.20 -4.28
C SER A 60 -30.85 -13.59 -5.68
N LEU A 61 -30.02 -13.39 -6.71
CA LEU A 61 -30.37 -13.73 -8.09
C LEU A 61 -30.48 -15.25 -8.28
N LEU A 62 -29.52 -16.00 -7.73
CA LEU A 62 -29.54 -17.46 -7.73
C LEU A 62 -30.75 -18.01 -6.97
N TRP A 63 -31.09 -17.43 -5.82
CA TRP A 63 -32.30 -17.78 -5.07
C TRP A 63 -33.58 -17.53 -5.90
N PHE A 64 -33.67 -16.39 -6.57
CA PHE A 64 -34.81 -16.07 -7.44
C PHE A 64 -34.94 -17.07 -8.59
N ILE A 65 -33.84 -17.37 -9.30
CA ILE A 65 -33.83 -18.30 -10.44
C ILE A 65 -34.14 -19.73 -10.00
N ILE A 66 -33.71 -20.15 -8.81
CA ILE A 66 -34.01 -21.49 -8.31
C ILE A 66 -35.48 -21.57 -7.89
N PHE A 67 -35.98 -20.64 -7.09
CA PHE A 67 -37.33 -20.79 -6.55
C PHE A 67 -38.43 -20.40 -7.52
N VAL A 68 -38.23 -19.40 -8.38
CA VAL A 68 -39.31 -18.83 -9.20
C VAL A 68 -39.54 -19.58 -10.50
N PRO A 69 -38.58 -19.82 -11.40
CA PRO A 69 -38.83 -20.63 -12.59
C PRO A 69 -38.56 -22.13 -12.36
N LEU A 70 -37.55 -22.52 -11.58
CA LEU A 70 -37.14 -23.92 -11.49
C LEU A 70 -38.08 -24.73 -10.57
N LEU A 71 -38.25 -24.31 -9.31
CA LEU A 71 -39.14 -25.03 -8.38
C LEU A 71 -40.61 -24.92 -8.78
N THR A 72 -41.09 -23.77 -9.25
CA THR A 72 -42.51 -23.66 -9.67
C THR A 72 -42.81 -24.54 -10.88
N SER A 73 -41.89 -24.66 -11.84
CA SER A 73 -42.09 -25.52 -13.00
C SER A 73 -42.04 -27.00 -12.62
N ILE A 74 -41.19 -27.39 -11.67
CA ILE A 74 -41.12 -28.78 -11.20
C ILE A 74 -42.37 -29.13 -10.38
N PHE A 75 -42.72 -28.33 -9.37
CA PHE A 75 -43.84 -28.66 -8.47
C PHE A 75 -45.21 -28.37 -9.09
N GLY A 76 -45.34 -27.28 -9.85
CA GLY A 76 -46.58 -26.89 -10.51
C GLY A 76 -46.86 -27.71 -11.75
N ALA A 77 -45.90 -27.84 -12.67
CA ALA A 77 -46.15 -28.48 -13.97
C ALA A 77 -45.74 -29.96 -14.02
N ALA A 78 -44.62 -30.36 -13.40
CA ALA A 78 -44.16 -31.76 -13.49
C ALA A 78 -44.86 -32.69 -12.48
N LEU A 79 -45.21 -32.17 -11.30
CA LEU A 79 -45.86 -32.94 -10.23
C LEU A 79 -47.37 -32.67 -10.10
N ASN A 80 -47.92 -31.70 -10.86
CA ASN A 80 -49.32 -31.27 -10.79
C ASN A 80 -49.78 -30.83 -9.37
N ILE A 81 -48.86 -30.29 -8.56
CA ILE A 81 -49.16 -29.77 -7.22
C ILE A 81 -49.18 -28.24 -7.28
N GLU A 82 -50.25 -27.70 -7.86
CA GLU A 82 -50.38 -26.26 -8.16
C GLU A 82 -50.20 -25.36 -6.92
N ILE A 83 -50.79 -25.75 -5.79
CA ILE A 83 -50.71 -25.00 -4.52
C ILE A 83 -49.25 -24.84 -4.07
N LEU A 84 -48.45 -25.92 -4.17
CA LEU A 84 -47.05 -25.90 -3.76
C LEU A 84 -46.21 -25.06 -4.73
N GLY A 85 -46.51 -25.11 -6.04
CA GLY A 85 -45.91 -24.23 -7.03
C GLY A 85 -46.12 -22.74 -6.72
N ILE A 86 -47.35 -22.35 -6.35
CA ILE A 86 -47.69 -20.97 -5.97
C ILE A 86 -46.93 -20.53 -4.72
N ILE A 87 -46.87 -21.40 -3.69
CA ILE A 87 -46.12 -21.13 -2.45
C ILE A 87 -44.62 -20.96 -2.73
N CYS A 88 -44.03 -21.81 -3.57
CA CYS A 88 -42.63 -21.69 -3.98
C CYS A 88 -42.35 -20.39 -4.75
N ALA A 89 -43.27 -19.95 -5.61
CA ALA A 89 -43.17 -18.65 -6.30
C ALA A 89 -43.12 -17.50 -5.29
N LEU A 90 -44.04 -17.48 -4.32
CA LEU A 90 -44.10 -16.45 -3.29
C LEU A 90 -42.81 -16.44 -2.45
N ILE A 91 -42.35 -17.60 -1.99
CA ILE A 91 -41.10 -17.73 -1.23
C ILE A 91 -39.89 -17.29 -2.07
N GLY A 92 -39.88 -17.59 -3.37
CA GLY A 92 -38.82 -17.16 -4.28
C GLY A 92 -38.76 -15.65 -4.43
N VAL A 93 -39.91 -14.99 -4.64
CA VAL A 93 -40.00 -13.53 -4.80
C VAL A 93 -39.69 -12.81 -3.49
N PHE A 94 -40.38 -13.15 -2.40
CA PHE A 94 -40.18 -12.48 -1.11
C PHE A 94 -38.82 -12.84 -0.48
N GLY A 95 -38.38 -14.08 -0.61
CA GLY A 95 -37.09 -14.54 -0.11
C GLY A 95 -35.92 -13.89 -0.85
N SER A 96 -35.97 -13.82 -2.18
CA SER A 96 -34.93 -13.11 -2.96
C SER A 96 -34.91 -11.63 -2.62
N PHE A 97 -36.08 -10.98 -2.50
CA PHE A 97 -36.15 -9.57 -2.11
C PHE A 97 -35.57 -9.32 -0.72
N MET A 98 -35.88 -10.17 0.27
CA MET A 98 -35.31 -10.07 1.61
C MET A 98 -33.79 -10.26 1.63
N ILE A 99 -33.27 -11.25 0.88
CA ILE A 99 -31.81 -11.47 0.75
C ILE A 99 -31.14 -10.28 0.06
N PHE A 100 -31.78 -9.70 -0.95
CA PHE A 100 -31.30 -8.51 -1.64
C PHE A 100 -31.19 -7.31 -0.70
N VAL A 101 -32.26 -7.01 0.05
CA VAL A 101 -32.27 -5.90 1.03
C VAL A 101 -31.26 -6.15 2.14
N ALA A 102 -31.18 -7.39 2.67
CA ALA A 102 -30.17 -7.75 3.66
C ALA A 102 -28.75 -7.57 3.12
N SER A 103 -28.51 -7.92 1.85
CA SER A 103 -27.22 -7.68 1.19
C SER A 103 -26.92 -6.19 0.95
N LEU A 104 -27.92 -5.31 0.95
CA LEU A 104 -27.68 -3.87 0.83
C LEU A 104 -27.42 -3.21 2.18
N VAL A 105 -28.10 -3.68 3.23
CA VAL A 105 -28.03 -3.09 4.58
C VAL A 105 -26.84 -3.63 5.36
N TYR A 106 -26.59 -4.95 5.33
CA TYR A 106 -25.58 -5.60 6.18
C TYR A 106 -24.21 -5.74 5.53
N LEU A 107 -24.12 -5.77 4.19
CA LEU A 107 -22.84 -5.95 3.51
C LEU A 107 -22.23 -4.59 3.17
N GLY A 108 -21.13 -4.28 3.87
CA GLY A 108 -20.31 -3.11 3.58
C GLY A 108 -19.82 -3.10 2.13
N LYS A 109 -19.64 -1.90 1.59
CA LYS A 109 -18.92 -1.71 0.31
C LYS A 109 -17.58 -2.40 0.45
N ALA A 110 -17.26 -3.33 -0.46
CA ALA A 110 -15.95 -3.97 -0.48
C ALA A 110 -14.90 -2.86 -0.44
N PRO A 111 -13.83 -2.97 0.38
CA PRO A 111 -12.73 -2.04 0.27
C PRO A 111 -12.31 -2.09 -1.20
N MET A 112 -12.24 -0.91 -1.84
CA MET A 112 -11.58 -0.82 -3.14
C MET A 112 -10.25 -1.53 -2.94
N GLN A 113 -10.09 -2.69 -3.57
CA GLN A 113 -8.76 -3.25 -3.70
C GLN A 113 -8.03 -2.15 -4.42
N PHE A 114 -7.12 -1.50 -3.68
CA PHE A 114 -6.07 -0.74 -4.31
C PHE A 114 -5.32 -1.81 -5.09
N ASP A 115 -5.81 -2.08 -6.31
CA ASP A 115 -4.99 -2.58 -7.41
C ASP A 115 -4.01 -1.43 -7.67
N MET A 116 -3.07 -1.28 -6.75
CA MET A 116 -1.75 -0.88 -7.14
C MET A 116 -1.32 -2.05 -8.00
N GLN A 117 -1.58 -1.93 -9.31
CA GLN A 117 -0.93 -2.71 -10.33
C GLN A 117 0.56 -2.56 -10.03
N ILE A 118 1.08 -3.46 -9.20
CA ILE A 118 2.48 -3.80 -9.18
C ILE A 118 2.64 -4.36 -10.58
N ASN A 119 3.10 -3.47 -11.46
CA ASN A 119 3.67 -3.83 -12.72
C ASN A 119 4.60 -5.00 -12.40
N GLU A 120 4.15 -6.23 -12.67
CA GLU A 120 5.00 -7.40 -12.55
C GLU A 120 6.27 -7.01 -13.30
N PRO A 121 7.47 -7.10 -12.70
CA PRO A 121 8.64 -7.19 -13.54
C PRO A 121 8.45 -8.52 -14.27
N ARG A 122 7.84 -8.45 -15.47
CA ARG A 122 8.04 -9.42 -16.53
C ARG A 122 9.52 -9.76 -16.44
N VAL A 123 9.83 -11.03 -16.26
CA VAL A 123 11.17 -11.58 -16.43
C VAL A 123 11.56 -11.30 -17.88
N GLY A 124 11.97 -10.06 -18.10
CA GLY A 124 12.34 -9.48 -19.36
C GLY A 124 13.84 -9.64 -19.47
N ASN A 125 14.22 -10.43 -20.46
CA ASN A 125 15.59 -10.63 -20.93
C ASN A 125 16.51 -9.45 -20.62
N ALA A 126 17.69 -9.78 -20.09
CA ALA A 126 18.72 -8.89 -19.55
C ALA A 126 19.37 -7.90 -20.55
N ASN A 127 18.71 -7.54 -21.65
CA ASN A 127 19.28 -6.75 -22.75
C ASN A 127 18.50 -5.46 -23.06
N THR A 128 17.94 -4.78 -22.05
CA THR A 128 17.26 -3.49 -22.30
C THR A 128 17.62 -2.45 -21.24
N PHE A 129 18.90 -2.16 -21.09
CA PHE A 129 19.42 -1.11 -20.20
C PHE A 129 19.53 0.28 -20.85
N TYR A 130 19.06 0.47 -22.09
CA TYR A 130 19.32 1.70 -22.84
C TYR A 130 18.08 2.53 -23.25
N ASP A 131 16.86 2.22 -22.82
CA ASP A 131 15.69 2.91 -23.38
C ASP A 131 14.57 3.30 -22.38
N GLN A 132 14.94 3.93 -21.26
CA GLN A 132 14.01 4.73 -20.46
C GLN A 132 14.62 6.07 -20.01
N ALA A 133 15.14 6.85 -20.96
CA ALA A 133 15.51 8.24 -20.75
C ALA A 133 14.30 9.19 -20.88
N LYS A 134 13.19 8.92 -20.17
CA LYS A 134 12.06 9.86 -20.03
C LYS A 134 11.34 9.72 -18.67
N ARG A 135 12.10 9.75 -17.57
CA ARG A 135 11.56 10.13 -16.25
C ARG A 135 12.13 11.49 -15.87
N GLY A 136 11.41 12.54 -16.29
CA GLY A 136 11.70 13.92 -15.91
C GLY A 136 11.34 14.17 -14.44
N ALA A 137 12.23 13.79 -13.53
CA ALA A 137 12.14 14.11 -12.11
C ALA A 137 13.25 15.07 -11.63
N LEU A 138 14.07 15.57 -12.55
CA LEU A 138 15.06 16.61 -12.26
C LEU A 138 14.72 17.85 -13.09
N PRO A 139 14.76 19.06 -12.51
CA PRO A 139 14.74 20.27 -13.30
C PRO A 139 15.89 20.21 -14.33
N PRO A 140 15.71 20.72 -15.55
CA PRO A 140 16.76 20.71 -16.56
C PRO A 140 18.03 21.33 -15.97
N GLN A 141 19.18 20.69 -16.16
CA GLN A 141 20.46 21.25 -15.75
C GLN A 141 20.62 22.63 -16.38
N GLN A 142 20.48 23.68 -15.57
CA GLN A 142 20.81 25.03 -15.95
C GLN A 142 22.33 25.17 -15.87
N ASN A 143 23.00 24.96 -17.01
CA ASN A 143 24.41 25.31 -17.16
C ASN A 143 24.51 26.84 -17.31
N GLN A 144 24.51 27.57 -16.19
CA GLN A 144 24.97 28.95 -16.18
C GLN A 144 26.51 28.94 -16.22
N PRO A 145 27.14 29.49 -17.27
CA PRO A 145 28.59 29.60 -17.32
C PRO A 145 29.08 30.52 -16.19
N ALA A 146 30.18 30.18 -15.53
CA ALA A 146 30.72 30.93 -14.40
C ALA A 146 31.02 32.41 -14.73
N SER A 147 31.17 32.75 -16.02
CA SER A 147 31.31 34.13 -16.52
C SER A 147 30.04 34.98 -16.44
N SER A 148 28.87 34.35 -16.26
CA SER A 148 27.57 35.03 -16.10
C SER A 148 27.19 35.30 -14.65
N TYR A 149 28.00 34.85 -13.69
CA TYR A 149 27.77 35.08 -12.27
C TYR A 149 28.21 36.50 -11.89
N ILE A 150 27.24 37.41 -11.80
CA ILE A 150 27.43 38.72 -11.18
C ILE A 150 27.17 38.54 -9.69
N ALA A 151 28.22 38.68 -8.87
CA ALA A 151 28.05 38.71 -7.42
C ALA A 151 27.17 39.93 -7.06
N PRO A 152 26.12 39.77 -6.23
CA PRO A 152 25.34 40.90 -5.77
C PRO A 152 26.26 41.83 -4.97
N GLU A 153 26.41 43.08 -5.43
CA GLU A 153 27.41 44.05 -4.95
C GLU A 153 27.27 44.43 -3.47
N ASN A 154 26.22 43.98 -2.75
CA ASN A 154 25.90 44.55 -1.44
C ASN A 154 25.19 43.58 -0.47
N THR A 155 25.15 42.27 -0.72
CA THR A 155 24.26 41.34 0.03
C THR A 155 24.99 40.27 0.85
N TRP A 156 26.30 40.42 1.08
CA TRP A 156 27.04 39.57 2.03
C TRP A 156 27.06 40.12 3.47
N LYS A 157 26.61 41.37 3.66
CA LYS A 157 26.13 41.80 4.97
C LYS A 157 24.67 41.37 5.05
N GLY A 158 24.45 40.16 5.58
CA GLY A 158 23.12 39.73 5.99
C GLY A 158 22.47 40.81 6.84
N ALA A 159 21.14 40.94 6.74
CA ALA A 159 20.37 41.82 7.59
C ALA A 159 20.84 41.65 9.04
N ASP A 160 21.09 42.78 9.69
CA ASP A 160 21.65 42.91 11.04
C ASP A 160 20.64 42.39 12.08
N THR A 161 20.36 41.10 12.04
CA THR A 161 19.69 40.37 13.12
C THR A 161 20.79 39.91 14.06
N GLY A 162 21.29 40.87 14.83
CA GLY A 162 22.08 40.58 16.01
C GLY A 162 21.37 39.53 16.86
N GLU A 163 22.14 38.54 17.31
CA GLU A 163 21.83 37.60 18.40
C GLU A 163 21.26 36.20 18.08
N PHE A 164 20.91 35.82 16.83
CA PHE A 164 20.27 34.50 16.61
C PHE A 164 20.97 33.48 15.70
N ALA A 165 22.20 33.71 15.20
CA ALA A 165 22.84 32.79 14.25
C ALA A 165 24.26 32.32 14.61
N ARG A 166 24.50 31.97 15.89
CA ARG A 166 25.57 31.04 16.25
C ARG A 166 25.04 30.03 17.28
N PRO A 167 24.91 28.72 16.95
CA PRO A 167 24.78 27.73 18.01
C PRO A 167 26.08 27.77 18.81
N GLY A 168 25.99 28.18 20.09
CA GLY A 168 27.14 28.24 20.98
C GLY A 168 27.80 26.87 21.08
N SER A 169 29.11 26.81 20.82
CA SER A 169 29.87 25.60 21.07
C SER A 169 29.86 25.32 22.57
N VAL A 170 29.71 24.04 22.93
CA VAL A 170 29.56 23.53 24.32
C VAL A 170 30.78 23.86 25.21
N THR A 171 31.79 24.53 24.68
CA THR A 171 33.01 24.99 25.36
C THR A 171 32.91 26.38 26.01
N ASP A 172 31.90 27.19 25.65
CA ASP A 172 31.82 28.58 26.14
C ASP A 172 31.17 28.68 27.53
N SER A 173 30.33 27.70 27.89
CA SER A 173 29.61 27.69 29.18
C SER A 173 30.53 27.41 30.37
N THR A 174 31.58 26.61 30.19
CA THR A 174 32.48 26.17 31.28
C THR A 174 33.62 27.14 31.55
N THR A 175 34.04 27.94 30.56
CA THR A 175 35.10 28.96 30.75
C THR A 175 34.61 30.23 31.43
N LYS A 176 33.29 30.48 31.45
CA LYS A 176 32.70 31.65 32.12
C LYS A 176 32.65 31.51 33.65
N LEU A 177 32.64 30.28 34.17
CA LEU A 177 32.66 30.00 35.61
C LEU A 177 34.06 30.13 36.23
N LEU A 178 35.13 29.91 35.44
CA LEU A 178 36.51 30.06 35.92
C LEU A 178 37.00 31.51 36.04
N LYS A 179 36.36 32.46 35.35
CA LYS A 179 36.75 33.89 35.39
C LYS A 179 36.08 34.68 36.51
N LYS A 180 35.21 34.06 37.31
CA LYS A 180 34.48 34.74 38.39
C LYS A 180 35.16 34.62 39.76
N ASP A 181 36.24 33.83 39.82
CA ASP A 181 36.98 33.55 41.05
C ASP A 181 38.32 34.32 41.14
N GLU A 182 38.49 35.40 40.36
CA GLU A 182 39.55 36.41 40.54
C GLU A 182 38.96 37.78 40.92
#